data_AF-A0A0F9LPM4-F1
#
_entry.id   AF-A0A0F9LPM4-F1
#
_cell.length_a   1.000
_cell.length_b   1.000
_cell.length_c   1.000
_cell.angle_alpha   90.00
_cell.angle_beta   90.00
_cell.angle_gamma   90.00
#
_symmetry.space_group_name_H-M   'P 1'
#
loop_
_entity.id
_entity.type
_entity.pdbx_description
1 polymer ?
#
loop_
_entity_poly.entity_id
_entity_poly.type
_entity_poly.pdbx_seq_one_letter_code
_entity_poly.pdbx_strand_id
1 'polypeptide(L)'
;MVLQGVKIKPNDIDILTDKEGALKCNKIFEKYIKKTVEWNQTEILDSFFGKFQINDVEIEIMGDLKVKERNKWIELKLRLEKPHFIRVEDILIPVSPLEEQLKSYKKSTNNKDRKKIRFIEKALNL
;
A
#
# COMPACT_ATOMS: atom_id res chain seq x y z
N MET A 1 -0.19 4.21 -7.23
CA MET A 1 -1.03 4.30 -8.44
C MET A 1 -0.77 5.55 -9.26
N VAL A 2 -0.97 6.77 -8.70
CA VAL A 2 -0.87 8.04 -9.45
C VAL A 2 0.51 8.25 -10.08
N LEU A 3 1.59 7.94 -9.34
CA LEU A 3 2.97 7.98 -9.86
C LEU A 3 3.21 7.10 -11.10
N GLN A 4 2.33 6.11 -11.35
CA GLN A 4 2.39 5.21 -12.51
C GLN A 4 1.34 5.56 -13.58
N GLY A 5 0.81 6.80 -13.59
CA GLY A 5 -0.10 7.29 -14.63
C GLY A 5 -1.59 7.00 -14.42
N VAL A 6 -1.98 6.39 -13.28
CA VAL A 6 -3.39 6.15 -12.95
C VAL A 6 -4.08 7.48 -12.61
N LYS A 7 -5.10 7.87 -13.40
CA LYS A 7 -5.82 9.15 -13.27
C LYS A 7 -6.85 9.13 -12.13
N ILE A 8 -6.37 9.15 -10.88
CA ILE A 8 -7.19 9.22 -9.66
C ILE A 8 -6.63 10.30 -8.72
N LYS A 9 -7.49 10.96 -7.94
CA LYS A 9 -7.04 11.88 -6.87
C LYS A 9 -6.56 11.05 -5.66
N PRO A 10 -5.31 11.21 -5.20
CA PRO A 10 -4.84 10.55 -3.98
C PRO A 10 -5.43 11.26 -2.75
N ASN A 11 -5.71 10.49 -1.69
CA ASN A 11 -6.16 11.04 -0.40
C ASN A 11 -5.10 10.84 0.70
N ASP A 12 -4.29 9.80 0.56
CA ASP A 12 -3.34 9.24 1.51
C ASP A 12 -2.10 8.72 0.79
N ILE A 13 -1.09 8.32 1.57
CA ILE A 13 0.09 7.60 1.11
C ILE A 13 0.15 6.24 1.79
N ASP A 14 0.08 5.17 1.00
CA ASP A 14 0.29 3.79 1.48
C ASP A 14 1.77 3.39 1.29
N ILE A 15 2.43 2.96 2.36
CA ILE A 15 3.78 2.38 2.32
C ILE A 15 3.70 0.91 2.71
N LEU A 16 4.08 0.05 1.75
CA LEU A 16 4.26 -1.38 1.98
C LEU A 16 5.73 -1.67 2.24
N THR A 17 6.00 -2.51 3.24
CA THR A 17 7.35 -2.91 3.61
C THR A 17 7.31 -4.28 4.31
N ASP A 18 8.47 -4.80 4.70
CA ASP A 18 8.56 -5.90 5.65
C ASP A 18 8.28 -5.44 7.10
N LYS A 19 8.17 -6.39 8.03
CA LYS A 19 8.01 -6.12 9.47
C LYS A 19 9.09 -5.18 10.02
N GLU A 20 10.35 -5.39 9.66
CA GLU A 20 11.46 -4.62 10.21
C GLU A 20 11.39 -3.15 9.78
N GLY A 21 11.17 -2.90 8.49
CA GLY A 21 10.97 -1.57 7.94
C GLY A 21 9.76 -0.88 8.55
N ALA A 22 8.66 -1.60 8.76
CA ALA A 22 7.47 -1.03 9.41
C ALA A 22 7.78 -0.60 10.85
N LEU A 23 8.44 -1.45 11.64
CA LEU A 23 8.80 -1.11 13.02
C LEU A 23 9.81 0.06 13.09
N LYS A 24 10.74 0.15 12.12
CA LYS A 24 11.67 1.29 11.99
C LYS A 24 10.95 2.62 11.76
N CYS A 25 9.80 2.62 11.08
CA CYS A 25 9.00 3.83 10.84
C CYS A 25 8.55 4.52 12.14
N ASN A 26 8.34 3.79 13.24
CA ASN A 26 8.01 4.40 14.54
C ASN A 26 9.07 5.41 14.99
N LYS A 27 10.35 5.09 14.75
CA LYS A 27 11.46 5.99 15.11
C LYS A 27 11.67 7.08 14.06
N ILE A 28 11.62 6.72 12.77
CA ILE A 28 11.85 7.67 11.67
C ILE A 28 10.81 8.80 11.68
N PHE A 29 9.55 8.46 11.94
CA PHE A 29 8.41 9.37 11.90
C PHE A 29 7.86 9.68 13.30
N GLU A 30 8.68 9.60 14.35
CA GLU A 30 8.24 9.70 15.75
C GLU A 30 7.38 10.93 16.04
N LYS A 31 7.72 12.07 15.43
CA LYS A 31 7.02 13.37 15.59
C LYS A 31 5.66 13.42 14.90
N TYR A 32 5.38 12.46 14.03
CA TYR A 32 4.21 12.41 13.16
C TYR A 32 3.29 11.25 13.51
N ILE A 33 3.54 10.52 14.61
CA ILE A 33 2.74 9.36 15.00
C ILE A 33 1.29 9.76 15.27
N LYS A 34 0.36 9.11 14.56
CA LYS A 34 -1.07 9.09 14.87
C LYS A 34 -1.49 7.74 15.46
N LYS A 35 -0.85 6.66 14.99
CA LYS A 35 -0.93 5.31 15.54
C LYS A 35 0.44 4.64 15.36
N THR A 36 1.04 4.18 16.46
CA THR A 36 2.29 3.42 16.41
C THR A 36 2.12 2.14 15.59
N VAL A 37 3.15 1.78 14.84
CA VAL A 37 3.22 0.50 14.14
C VAL A 37 3.29 -0.62 15.17
N GLU A 38 2.29 -1.48 15.14
CA GLU A 38 2.13 -2.67 15.96
C GLU A 38 1.48 -3.79 15.12
N TRP A 39 1.58 -5.05 15.56
CA TRP A 39 0.85 -6.12 14.91
C TRP A 39 -0.67 -5.90 15.05
N ASN A 40 -1.38 -5.98 13.94
CA ASN A 40 -2.82 -5.80 13.89
C ASN A 40 -3.42 -6.77 12.85
N GLN A 41 -4.46 -7.49 13.27
CA GLN A 41 -5.22 -8.40 12.42
C GLN A 41 -6.70 -8.05 12.47
N THR A 42 -7.31 -7.94 11.30
CA THR A 42 -8.75 -7.78 11.08
C THR A 42 -9.31 -9.08 10.48
N GLU A 43 -10.60 -9.10 10.12
CA GLU A 43 -11.17 -10.24 9.42
C GLU A 43 -10.55 -10.49 8.04
N ILE A 44 -9.98 -9.45 7.40
CA ILE A 44 -9.53 -9.48 6.01
C ILE A 44 -8.04 -9.15 5.82
N LEU A 45 -7.38 -8.49 6.78
CA LEU A 45 -5.98 -8.05 6.71
C LEU A 45 -5.21 -8.50 7.96
N ASP A 46 -3.95 -8.91 7.79
CA ASP A 46 -2.96 -9.19 8.86
C ASP A 46 -1.66 -8.47 8.51
N SER A 47 -1.17 -7.58 9.38
CA SER A 47 0.04 -6.78 9.12
C SER A 47 0.61 -6.12 10.38
N PHE A 48 1.83 -5.61 10.29
CA PHE A 48 2.35 -4.57 11.19
C PHE A 48 1.85 -3.21 10.70
N PHE A 49 0.86 -2.65 11.38
CA PHE A 49 0.11 -1.49 10.89
C PHE A 49 0.32 -0.28 11.78
N GLY A 50 0.59 0.87 11.17
CA GLY A 50 0.64 2.17 11.84
C GLY A 50 0.17 3.30 10.95
N LYS A 51 -0.10 4.45 11.57
CA LYS A 51 -0.54 5.67 10.89
C LYS A 51 0.29 6.86 11.34
N PHE A 52 0.66 7.68 10.37
CA PHE A 52 1.39 8.92 10.59
C PHE A 52 0.67 10.07 9.88
N GLN A 53 0.90 11.29 10.35
CA GLN A 53 0.30 12.50 9.79
C GLN A 53 1.40 13.53 9.60
N ILE A 54 1.70 13.85 8.34
CA ILE A 54 2.64 14.93 7.98
C ILE A 54 1.84 16.03 7.31
N ASN A 55 1.75 17.20 7.96
CA ASN A 55 0.80 18.25 7.59
C ASN A 55 -0.63 17.66 7.50
N ASP A 56 -1.34 17.89 6.40
CA ASP A 56 -2.69 17.36 6.17
C ASP A 56 -2.73 16.02 5.41
N VAL A 57 -1.58 15.34 5.27
CA VAL A 57 -1.48 14.04 4.56
C VAL A 57 -1.37 12.88 5.55
N GLU A 58 -2.32 11.95 5.47
CA GLU A 58 -2.27 10.67 6.20
C GLU A 58 -1.35 9.67 5.48
N ILE A 59 -0.48 9.02 6.24
CA ILE A 59 0.45 7.99 5.78
C ILE A 59 0.13 6.69 6.53
N GLU A 60 -0.20 5.63 5.79
CA GLU A 60 -0.40 4.29 6.34
C GLU A 60 0.84 3.42 6.08
N ILE A 61 1.36 2.79 7.13
CA ILE A 61 2.46 1.82 7.03
C ILE A 61 1.89 0.42 7.21
N MET A 62 2.23 -0.49 6.31
CA MET A 62 1.82 -1.89 6.35
C MET A 62 3.02 -2.81 6.14
N GLY A 63 3.52 -3.38 7.24
CA GLY A 63 4.59 -4.37 7.26
C GLY A 63 4.07 -5.81 7.15
N ASP A 64 4.72 -6.65 6.36
CA ASP A 64 4.37 -8.08 6.18
C ASP A 64 2.88 -8.28 5.82
N LEU A 65 2.35 -7.44 4.94
CA LEU A 65 0.92 -7.43 4.63
C LEU A 65 0.44 -8.78 4.06
N LYS A 66 -0.58 -9.34 4.71
CA LYS A 66 -1.36 -10.49 4.27
C LYS A 66 -2.83 -10.14 4.11
N VAL A 67 -3.46 -10.77 3.13
CA VAL A 67 -4.90 -10.68 2.88
C VAL A 67 -5.55 -12.03 3.08
N LYS A 68 -6.77 -12.07 3.61
CA LYS A 68 -7.52 -13.31 3.80
C LYS A 68 -8.23 -13.70 2.50
N GLU A 69 -7.90 -14.86 1.96
CA GLU A 69 -8.55 -15.46 0.78
C GLU A 69 -9.00 -16.89 1.11
N ARG A 70 -10.30 -17.18 0.98
CA ARG A 70 -10.86 -18.53 1.23
C ARG A 70 -10.35 -19.18 2.54
N ASN A 71 -10.36 -18.40 3.63
CA ASN A 71 -9.87 -18.78 4.96
C ASN A 71 -8.35 -19.04 5.08
N LYS A 72 -7.55 -18.59 4.12
CA LYS A 72 -6.09 -18.63 4.18
C LYS A 72 -5.51 -17.21 4.13
N TRP A 73 -4.45 -16.98 4.89
CA TRP A 73 -3.68 -15.75 4.80
C TRP A 73 -2.69 -15.85 3.64
N ILE A 74 -2.81 -14.92 2.69
CA ILE A 74 -1.96 -14.85 1.48
C ILE A 74 -1.07 -13.63 1.60
N GLU A 75 0.24 -13.86 1.53
CA GLU A 75 1.25 -12.79 1.54
C GLU A 75 1.29 -12.07 0.19
N LEU A 76 1.40 -10.74 0.22
CA LEU A 76 1.49 -9.91 -1.00
C LEU A 76 2.94 -9.63 -1.41
N LYS A 77 3.84 -10.62 -1.27
CA LYS A 77 5.29 -10.48 -1.52
C LYS A 77 5.66 -9.90 -2.89
N LEU A 78 4.92 -10.27 -3.93
CA LEU A 78 5.15 -9.76 -5.29
C LEU A 78 5.01 -8.24 -5.41
N ARG A 79 4.29 -7.58 -4.49
CA ARG A 79 4.18 -6.12 -4.44
C ARG A 79 5.47 -5.43 -4.00
N LEU A 80 6.39 -6.18 -3.37
CA LEU A 80 7.69 -5.72 -2.87
C LEU A 80 8.88 -6.23 -3.70
N GLU A 81 8.80 -7.45 -4.25
CA GLU A 81 9.94 -8.12 -4.90
C GLU A 81 10.38 -7.49 -6.23
N LYS A 82 9.46 -6.83 -6.95
CA LYS A 82 9.71 -6.24 -8.28
C LYS A 82 9.17 -4.81 -8.33
N PRO A 83 9.70 -3.87 -7.54
CA PRO A 83 9.21 -2.50 -7.57
C PRO A 83 9.52 -1.87 -8.94
N HIS A 84 8.59 -1.06 -9.43
CA HIS A 84 8.93 -0.09 -10.46
C HIS A 84 9.57 1.13 -9.79
N PHE A 85 10.52 1.77 -10.45
CA PHE A 85 11.12 2.99 -9.94
C PHE A 85 10.64 4.17 -10.77
N ILE A 86 10.01 5.14 -10.11
CA ILE A 86 9.54 6.38 -10.72
C ILE A 86 10.37 7.52 -10.16
N ARG A 87 10.90 8.35 -11.06
CA ARG A 87 11.61 9.57 -10.66
C ARG A 87 10.62 10.69 -10.44
N VAL A 88 10.66 11.29 -9.25
CA VAL A 88 9.91 12.51 -8.91
C VAL A 88 10.94 13.53 -8.45
N GLU A 89 11.10 14.59 -9.24
CA GLU A 89 12.22 15.53 -9.08
C GLU A 89 13.56 14.76 -9.06
N ASP A 90 14.36 14.90 -8.00
CA ASP A 90 15.64 14.22 -7.84
C ASP A 90 15.55 12.91 -7.02
N ILE A 91 14.33 12.48 -6.66
CA ILE A 91 14.09 11.30 -5.82
C ILE A 91 13.64 10.12 -6.70
N LEU A 92 14.31 8.98 -6.52
CA LEU A 92 13.88 7.71 -7.13
C LEU A 92 12.97 6.96 -6.15
N ILE A 93 11.67 6.89 -6.47
CA ILE A 93 10.65 6.31 -5.59
C ILE A 93 10.31 4.88 -6.05
N PRO A 94 10.47 3.86 -5.20
CA PRO A 94 9.96 2.53 -5.48
C PRO A 94 8.43 2.52 -5.35
N VAL A 95 7.75 1.97 -6.34
CA VAL A 95 6.30 1.81 -6.35
C VAL A 95 5.92 0.37 -6.65
N SER A 96 4.93 -0.13 -5.93
CA SER A 96 4.37 -1.47 -6.15
C SER A 96 3.80 -1.58 -7.57
N PRO A 97 4.03 -2.68 -8.31
CA PRO A 97 3.48 -2.87 -9.66
C PRO A 97 1.95 -2.73 -9.71
N LEU A 98 1.43 -2.13 -10.79
CA LEU A 98 -0.01 -1.95 -10.97
C LEU A 98 -0.73 -3.28 -11.20
N GLU A 99 -0.08 -4.25 -11.84
CA GLU A 99 -0.61 -5.58 -12.13
C GLU A 99 -0.87 -6.37 -10.85
N GLU A 100 0.07 -6.32 -9.89
CA GLU A 100 -0.10 -6.96 -8.58
C GLU A 100 -1.17 -6.24 -7.74
N GLN A 101 -1.23 -4.91 -7.80
CA GLN A 101 -2.32 -4.14 -7.20
C GLN A 101 -3.69 -4.53 -7.78
N LEU A 102 -3.79 -4.67 -9.10
CA LEU A 102 -5.01 -5.04 -9.79
C LEU A 102 -5.49 -6.43 -9.37
N LYS A 103 -4.57 -7.40 -9.25
CA LYS A 103 -4.87 -8.74 -8.74
C LYS A 103 -5.45 -8.68 -7.33
N SER A 104 -4.87 -7.89 -6.42
CA SER A 104 -5.41 -7.71 -5.06
C SER A 104 -6.81 -7.08 -5.09
N TYR A 105 -7.02 -6.01 -5.86
CA TYR A 105 -8.31 -5.34 -5.94
C TYR A 105 -9.41 -6.21 -6.55
N LYS A 106 -9.09 -7.03 -7.57
CA LYS A 106 -10.07 -7.96 -8.18
C LYS A 106 -10.58 -9.03 -7.21
N LYS A 107 -9.82 -9.33 -6.15
CA LYS A 107 -10.21 -10.28 -5.10
C LYS A 107 -10.96 -9.63 -3.94
N SER A 108 -10.91 -8.30 -3.84
CA SER A 108 -11.59 -7.53 -2.81
C SER A 108 -13.08 -7.41 -3.11
N THR A 109 -13.92 -7.52 -2.08
CA THR A 109 -15.37 -7.28 -2.17
C THR A 109 -15.73 -5.80 -1.96
N ASN A 110 -14.75 -4.93 -1.71
CA ASN A 110 -14.98 -3.51 -1.40
C ASN A 110 -15.39 -2.72 -2.66
N ASN A 111 -16.55 -2.04 -2.59
CA ASN A 111 -17.06 -1.20 -3.67
C ASN A 111 -16.10 -0.08 -4.11
N LYS A 112 -15.26 0.44 -3.19
CA LYS A 112 -14.25 1.47 -3.53
C LYS A 112 -13.21 0.93 -4.52
N ASP A 113 -12.95 -0.37 -4.50
CA ASP A 113 -11.93 -0.99 -5.34
C ASP A 113 -12.40 -1.15 -6.78
N ARG A 114 -13.72 -1.21 -7.05
CA ARG A 114 -14.28 -1.26 -8.41
C ARG A 114 -13.85 -0.06 -9.26
N LYS A 115 -13.83 1.14 -8.68
CA LYS A 115 -13.35 2.34 -9.39
C LYS A 115 -11.85 2.24 -9.65
N LYS A 116 -11.07 1.81 -8.67
CA LYS A 116 -9.60 1.65 -8.79
C LYS A 116 -9.25 0.64 -9.89
N ILE A 117 -9.94 -0.50 -9.95
CA ILE A 117 -9.79 -1.52 -11.00
C ILE A 117 -9.89 -0.89 -12.39
N ARG A 118 -10.97 -0.17 -12.68
CA ARG A 118 -11.19 0.46 -13.99
C ARG A 118 -10.10 1.47 -14.36
N PHE A 119 -9.62 2.25 -13.39
CA PHE A 119 -8.55 3.22 -13.64
C PHE A 119 -7.19 2.55 -13.88
N ILE A 120 -6.91 1.45 -13.19
CA ILE A 120 -5.70 0.67 -13.39
C ILE A 120 -5.74 -0.05 -14.74
N GLU A 121 -6.84 -0.70 -15.10
CA GLU A 121 -7.01 -1.36 -16.40
C GLU A 121 -6.79 -0.39 -17.55
N LYS A 122 -7.38 0.82 -17.46
CA LYS A 122 -7.15 1.88 -18.44
C LYS A 122 -5.69 2.32 -18.51
N ALA A 123 -4.97 2.37 -17.39
CA ALA A 123 -3.55 2.73 -17.38
C ALA A 123 -2.67 1.63 -17.97
N LEU A 124 -3.11 0.36 -17.87
CA LEU A 124 -2.42 -0.81 -18.41
C LEU A 124 -2.85 -1.18 -19.84
N ASN A 125 -3.81 -0.47 -20.43
CA ASN A 125 -4.44 -0.79 -21.71
C ASN A 125 -5.05 -2.21 -21.76
N LEU A 126 -5.72 -2.60 -20.67
CA LEU A 126 -6.47 -3.86 -20.52
C LEU A 126 -7.98 -3.68 -20.75
#